data_AF-A0A0G1N695-F1
#
_entry.id   AF-A0A0G1N695-F1
#
_cell.length_a   1.000
_cell.length_b   1.000
_cell.length_c   1.000
_cell.angle_alpha   90.00
_cell.angle_beta   90.00
_cell.angle_gamma   90.00
#
_symmetry.space_group_name_H-M   'P 1'
#
loop_
_entity.id
_entity.type
_entity.pdbx_description
1 polymer ?
#
loop_
_entity_poly.entity_id
_entity_poly.type
_entity_poly.pdbx_seq_one_letter_code
_entity_poly.pdbx_strand_id
1 'polypeptide(L)'
;MDKIQKNYSGHFISMLAYGALVFIAISILYSLGKIGTKIPSFDLVILGLATFRLTHLFVYDMVTDYIRDYFGKFERGAGKTLSELLNCPWCTGVWAALFIGFFYLLTPLAFYPIFFVALAGIGSIFQIISIYIVRLTPSQYKKEIEG
;
A
#
# COMPACT_ATOMS: atom_id res chain seq x y z
N MET A 1 8.78 16.85 22.82
CA MET A 1 8.32 17.47 21.55
C MET A 1 9.56 18.05 20.86
N ASP A 2 9.57 18.12 19.53
CA ASP A 2 10.69 18.54 18.66
C ASP A 2 11.69 17.48 18.19
N LYS A 3 11.28 16.76 17.13
CA LYS A 3 12.10 16.39 15.95
C LYS A 3 11.24 15.88 14.76
N ILE A 4 9.91 16.05 14.80
CA ILE A 4 8.97 15.62 13.74
C ILE A 4 8.55 16.82 12.88
N GLN A 5 9.52 17.57 12.35
CA GLN A 5 9.24 18.54 11.28
C GLN A 5 10.43 18.71 10.33
N LYS A 6 11.00 17.60 9.83
CA LYS A 6 12.03 17.64 8.78
C LYS A 6 11.40 17.35 7.41
N ASN A 7 11.31 18.39 6.59
CA ASN A 7 11.04 18.42 5.14
C ASN A 7 9.67 17.95 4.61
N TYR A 8 8.69 18.85 4.53
CA TYR A 8 7.51 18.70 3.65
C TYR A 8 7.84 18.63 2.14
N SER A 9 9.08 18.95 1.74
CA SER A 9 9.47 19.06 0.33
C SER A 9 9.37 17.72 -0.43
N GLY A 10 9.69 16.59 0.21
CA GLY A 10 9.65 15.28 -0.45
C GLY A 10 8.24 14.77 -0.73
N HIS A 11 7.28 15.06 0.17
CA HIS A 11 5.86 14.76 -0.06
C HIS A 11 5.31 15.46 -1.29
N PHE A 12 5.61 16.75 -1.47
CA PHE A 12 5.17 17.51 -2.64
C PHE A 12 5.74 16.95 -3.95
N ILE A 13 7.02 16.60 -3.95
CA ILE A 13 7.68 15.97 -5.10
C ILE A 13 7.03 14.62 -5.44
N SER A 14 6.71 13.80 -4.42
CA SER A 14 6.04 12.51 -4.63
C SER A 14 4.64 12.66 -5.22
N MET A 15 3.89 13.69 -4.83
CA MET A 15 2.56 13.99 -5.37
C MET A 15 2.63 14.49 -6.81
N LEU A 16 3.60 15.35 -7.15
CA LEU A 16 3.82 15.77 -8.53
C LEU A 16 4.21 14.60 -9.43
N ALA A 17 5.11 13.73 -8.97
CA ALA A 17 5.49 12.52 -9.68
C ALA A 17 4.31 11.57 -9.87
N TYR A 18 3.47 11.39 -8.84
CA TYR A 18 2.25 10.61 -8.92
C TYR A 18 1.28 11.17 -9.96
N GLY A 19 1.03 12.49 -9.94
CA GLY A 19 0.16 13.15 -10.92
C GLY A 19 0.65 12.98 -12.36
N ALA A 20 1.95 13.14 -12.59
CA ALA A 20 2.57 12.92 -13.90
C ALA A 20 2.40 11.46 -14.37
N LEU A 21 2.61 10.48 -13.48
CA LEU A 21 2.44 9.06 -13.80
C LEU A 21 0.98 8.70 -14.05
N VAL A 22 0.03 9.26 -13.30
CA VAL A 22 -1.40 9.06 -13.55
C VAL A 22 -1.76 9.59 -14.94
N PHE A 23 -1.28 10.78 -15.30
CA PHE A 23 -1.53 11.36 -16.62
C PHE A 23 -0.94 10.48 -17.74
N ILE A 24 0.28 9.98 -17.57
CA ILE A 24 0.92 9.05 -18.51
C ILE A 24 0.13 7.74 -18.61
N ALA A 25 -0.25 7.16 -17.48
CA ALA A 25 -1.03 5.92 -17.41
C ALA A 25 -2.37 6.06 -18.15
N ILE A 26 -3.08 7.16 -17.91
CA ILE A 26 -4.34 7.48 -18.62
C ILE A 26 -4.09 7.64 -20.11
N SER A 27 -3.04 8.37 -20.50
CA SER A 27 -2.70 8.57 -21.92
C SER A 27 -2.41 7.25 -22.64
N ILE A 28 -1.66 6.35 -22.00
CA ILE A 28 -1.39 5.00 -22.52
C ILE A 28 -2.70 4.21 -22.69
N LEU A 29 -3.56 4.21 -21.67
CA LEU A 29 -4.85 3.52 -21.72
C LEU A 29 -5.79 4.10 -22.79
N TYR A 30 -5.72 5.42 -23.03
CA TYR A 30 -6.45 6.10 -24.10
C TYR A 30 -5.96 5.65 -25.46
N SER A 31 -4.64 5.61 -25.68
CA SER A 31 -4.05 5.12 -26.94
C SER A 31 -4.38 3.66 -27.24
N LEU A 32 -4.60 2.84 -26.20
CA LEU A 32 -5.01 1.45 -26.33
C LEU A 32 -6.53 1.26 -26.43
N GLY A 33 -7.33 2.33 -26.35
CA GLY A 33 -8.79 2.27 -26.43
C GLY A 33 -9.46 1.55 -25.25
N LYS A 34 -8.77 1.43 -24.10
CA LYS A 34 -9.25 0.64 -22.94
C LYS A 34 -10.03 1.46 -21.90
N ILE A 35 -10.22 2.75 -22.14
CA ILE A 35 -10.96 3.67 -21.27
C ILE A 35 -12.45 3.43 -21.47
N GLY A 36 -13.07 2.65 -20.59
CA GLY A 36 -14.49 2.30 -20.65
C GLY A 36 -14.82 0.85 -20.32
N THR A 37 -13.81 0.04 -19.99
CA THR A 37 -14.03 -1.30 -19.45
C THR A 37 -14.79 -1.20 -18.12
N LYS A 38 -15.96 -1.86 -18.05
CA LYS A 38 -16.73 -1.93 -16.81
C LYS A 38 -15.99 -2.85 -15.85
N ILE A 39 -15.61 -2.31 -14.70
CA ILE A 39 -15.00 -3.09 -13.62
C ILE A 39 -16.15 -3.76 -12.86
N PRO A 40 -16.23 -5.11 -12.83
CA PRO A 40 -17.24 -5.78 -12.03
C PRO A 40 -17.00 -5.49 -10.54
N SER A 41 -18.06 -5.45 -9.76
CA SER A 41 -17.99 -5.12 -8.33
C SER A 41 -17.07 -6.07 -7.54
N PHE A 42 -16.97 -7.33 -7.96
CA PHE A 42 -16.06 -8.31 -7.36
C PHE A 42 -14.58 -7.95 -7.57
N ASP A 43 -14.23 -7.44 -8.75
CA ASP A 43 -12.84 -7.05 -9.05
C ASP A 43 -12.43 -5.83 -8.24
N LEU A 44 -13.37 -4.94 -7.89
CA LEU A 44 -13.09 -3.83 -6.97
C LEU A 44 -12.65 -4.36 -5.59
N VAL A 45 -13.29 -5.41 -5.08
CA VAL A 45 -12.89 -6.04 -3.81
C VAL A 45 -11.51 -6.68 -3.93
N ILE A 46 -11.24 -7.40 -5.03
CA ILE A 46 -9.93 -8.00 -5.29
C ILE A 46 -8.84 -6.92 -5.37
N LEU A 47 -9.04 -5.87 -6.16
CA LEU A 47 -8.08 -4.78 -6.34
C LEU A 47 -7.83 -4.04 -5.03
N GLY A 48 -8.88 -3.83 -4.21
CA GLY A 48 -8.79 -3.25 -2.88
C GLY A 48 -7.97 -4.12 -1.93
N LEU A 49 -8.26 -5.42 -1.84
CA LEU A 49 -7.52 -6.37 -1.01
C LEU A 49 -6.07 -6.52 -1.45
N ALA A 50 -5.83 -6.56 -2.77
CA ALA A 50 -4.48 -6.63 -3.33
C ALA A 50 -3.68 -5.37 -2.99
N THR A 51 -4.29 -4.18 -3.12
CA THR A 51 -3.69 -2.90 -2.74
C THR A 51 -3.34 -2.90 -1.25
N PHE A 52 -4.29 -3.28 -0.39
CA PHE A 52 -4.08 -3.38 1.04
C PHE A 52 -2.88 -4.29 1.39
N ARG A 53 -2.83 -5.50 0.83
CA ARG A 53 -1.72 -6.43 1.09
C ARG A 53 -0.40 -5.89 0.58
N LEU A 54 -0.38 -5.29 -0.61
CA LEU A 54 0.84 -4.74 -1.19
C LEU A 54 1.37 -3.57 -0.34
N THR A 55 0.50 -2.67 0.10
CA THR A 55 0.88 -1.60 1.04
C THR A 55 1.41 -2.15 2.35
N HIS A 56 0.75 -3.17 2.91
CA HIS A 56 1.23 -3.80 4.15
C HIS A 56 2.60 -4.45 3.99
N LEU A 57 2.84 -5.09 2.85
CA LEU A 57 4.10 -5.74 2.53
C LEU A 57 5.28 -4.74 2.54
N PHE A 58 5.08 -3.54 1.99
CA PHE A 58 6.12 -2.52 1.90
C PHE A 58 6.29 -1.67 3.17
N VAL A 59 5.24 -1.50 3.96
CA VAL A 59 5.25 -0.55 5.09
C VAL A 59 5.43 -1.26 6.43
N TYR A 60 4.94 -2.49 6.57
CA TYR A 60 4.86 -3.17 7.86
C TYR A 60 5.52 -4.56 7.88
N ASP A 61 5.73 -5.19 6.74
CA ASP A 61 6.24 -6.55 6.68
C ASP A 61 7.78 -6.58 6.78
N MET A 62 8.28 -7.47 7.63
CA MET A 62 9.71 -7.66 7.88
C MET A 62 10.48 -8.03 6.60
N VAL A 63 9.79 -8.62 5.61
CA VAL A 63 10.40 -8.95 4.32
C VAL A 63 11.01 -7.71 3.67
N THR A 64 10.43 -6.52 3.83
CA THR A 64 10.96 -5.29 3.22
C THR A 64 11.77 -4.43 4.20
N ASP A 65 12.08 -4.91 5.41
CA ASP A 65 12.84 -4.15 6.40
C ASP A 65 14.26 -3.82 5.92
N TYR A 66 14.91 -4.72 5.17
CA TYR A 66 16.22 -4.46 4.60
C TYR A 66 16.18 -3.29 3.59
N ILE A 67 15.08 -3.17 2.84
CA ILE A 67 14.86 -2.08 1.87
C ILE A 67 14.68 -0.77 2.64
N ARG A 68 13.84 -0.79 3.67
CA ARG A 68 13.55 0.38 4.51
C ARG A 68 14.78 0.89 5.24
N ASP A 69 15.58 -0.02 5.82
CA ASP A 69 16.84 0.35 6.50
C ASP A 69 17.88 0.87 5.52
N TYR A 70 17.98 0.26 4.32
CA TYR A 70 18.87 0.74 3.28
C TYR A 70 18.51 2.17 2.84
N PHE A 71 17.24 2.43 2.52
CA PHE A 71 16.80 3.77 2.11
C PHE A 71 16.76 4.79 3.27
N GLY A 72 16.61 4.32 4.51
CA GLY A 72 16.66 5.13 5.72
C GLY A 72 18.00 5.83 5.96
N LYS A 73 19.09 5.32 5.38
CA LYS A 73 20.44 5.90 5.49
C LYS A 73 20.66 7.12 4.60
N PHE A 74 19.80 7.36 3.61
CA PHE A 74 19.96 8.49 2.68
C PHE A 74 19.36 9.78 3.23
N GLU A 75 20.20 10.80 3.44
CA GLU A 75 19.74 12.09 3.97
C GLU A 75 19.28 13.09 2.89
N ARG A 76 19.64 12.85 1.62
CA ARG A 76 19.36 13.72 0.45
C ARG A 76 19.14 12.91 -0.83
N GLY A 77 18.53 13.55 -1.84
CA GLY A 77 18.31 12.97 -3.16
C GLY A 77 17.14 11.99 -3.23
N ALA A 78 17.08 11.20 -4.30
CA ALA A 78 15.97 10.28 -4.57
C ALA A 78 15.81 9.18 -3.49
N GLY A 79 16.92 8.74 -2.88
CA GLY A 79 16.88 7.76 -1.80
C GLY A 79 16.11 8.24 -0.57
N LYS A 80 16.20 9.54 -0.24
CA LYS A 80 15.41 10.15 0.83
C LYS A 80 13.91 10.15 0.51
N THR A 81 13.55 10.55 -0.72
CA THR A 81 12.15 10.56 -1.15
C THR A 81 11.54 9.17 -1.14
N LEU A 82 12.31 8.14 -1.52
CA LEU A 82 11.85 6.75 -1.46
C LEU A 82 11.70 6.26 -0.02
N SER A 83 12.61 6.66 0.87
CA SER A 83 12.47 6.40 2.31
C SER A 83 11.19 7.02 2.89
N GLU A 84 10.90 8.29 2.54
CA GLU A 84 9.66 8.97 2.96
C GLU A 84 8.41 8.28 2.37
N LEU A 85 8.49 7.77 1.14
CA LEU A 85 7.40 7.01 0.50
C LEU A 85 7.08 5.73 1.30
N LEU A 86 8.11 4.91 1.57
CA LEU A 86 7.98 3.61 2.25
C LEU A 86 7.57 3.75 3.73
N ASN A 87 7.90 4.87 4.36
CA ASN A 87 7.49 5.16 5.74
C ASN A 87 6.07 5.75 5.83
N CYS A 88 5.53 6.28 4.73
CA CYS A 88 4.17 6.82 4.69
C CYS A 88 3.18 5.79 4.12
N PRO A 89 2.31 5.17 4.96
CA PRO A 89 1.35 4.15 4.49
C PRO A 89 0.36 4.71 3.46
N TRP A 90 -0.01 5.98 3.59
CA TRP A 90 -0.95 6.61 2.68
C TRP A 90 -0.34 6.82 1.28
N CYS A 91 0.93 7.26 1.23
CA CYS A 91 1.67 7.39 -0.03
C CYS A 91 1.89 6.03 -0.68
N THR A 92 2.42 5.05 0.06
CA THR A 92 2.61 3.69 -0.48
C THR A 92 1.28 3.08 -0.96
N GLY A 93 0.17 3.38 -0.28
CA GLY A 93 -1.18 2.99 -0.67
C GLY A 93 -1.62 3.52 -2.03
N VAL A 94 -1.53 4.84 -2.26
CA VAL A 94 -1.94 5.43 -3.55
C VAL A 94 -1.04 4.96 -4.70
N TRP A 95 0.27 4.77 -4.45
CA TRP A 95 1.19 4.24 -5.45
C TRP A 95 0.93 2.76 -5.77
N ALA A 96 0.64 1.94 -4.75
CA ALA A 96 0.24 0.54 -4.93
C ALA A 96 -1.08 0.43 -5.73
N ALA A 97 -2.06 1.27 -5.43
CA ALA A 97 -3.34 1.31 -6.14
C ALA A 97 -3.17 1.67 -7.62
N LEU A 98 -2.35 2.70 -7.91
CA LEU A 98 -2.04 3.10 -9.27
C LEU A 98 -1.36 1.96 -10.03
N PHE A 99 -0.35 1.32 -9.42
CA PHE A 99 0.37 0.20 -10.03
C PHE A 99 -0.59 -0.96 -10.35
N ILE A 100 -1.32 -1.45 -9.35
CA ILE A 100 -2.24 -2.58 -9.52
C ILE A 100 -3.34 -2.26 -10.55
N GLY A 101 -3.97 -1.09 -10.44
CA GLY A 101 -5.04 -0.67 -11.35
C GLY A 101 -4.55 -0.49 -12.79
N PHE A 102 -3.38 0.11 -12.99
CA PHE A 102 -2.80 0.28 -14.32
C PHE A 102 -2.50 -1.06 -14.99
N PHE A 103 -1.83 -1.99 -14.29
CA PHE A 103 -1.50 -3.30 -14.85
C PHE A 103 -2.74 -4.17 -15.11
N TYR A 104 -3.74 -4.11 -14.23
CA TYR A 104 -5.03 -4.78 -14.43
C TYR A 104 -5.70 -4.33 -15.74
N LEU A 105 -5.72 -3.03 -16.03
CA LEU A 105 -6.30 -2.50 -17.26
C LEU A 105 -5.41 -2.76 -18.49
N LEU A 106 -4.09 -2.76 -18.32
CA LEU A 106 -3.14 -2.94 -19.42
C LEU A 106 -3.14 -4.37 -19.96
N THR A 107 -3.19 -5.39 -19.11
CA THR A 107 -3.03 -6.79 -19.54
C THR A 107 -3.96 -7.74 -18.77
N PRO A 108 -4.73 -8.62 -19.46
CA PRO A 108 -5.61 -9.58 -18.77
C PRO A 108 -4.86 -10.62 -17.93
N LEU A 109 -3.58 -10.88 -18.25
CA LEU A 109 -2.71 -11.77 -17.48
C LEU A 109 -2.38 -11.21 -16.08
N ALA A 110 -2.45 -9.90 -15.87
CA ALA A 110 -2.17 -9.28 -14.57
C ALA A 110 -3.20 -9.67 -13.51
N PHE A 111 -4.37 -10.19 -13.91
CA PHE A 111 -5.39 -10.67 -12.97
C PHE A 111 -4.86 -11.76 -12.03
N TYR A 112 -4.08 -12.72 -12.53
CA TYR A 112 -3.58 -13.84 -11.72
C TYR A 112 -2.69 -13.40 -10.54
N PRO A 113 -1.62 -12.60 -10.73
CA PRO A 113 -0.82 -12.14 -9.59
C PRO A 113 -1.62 -11.27 -8.63
N ILE A 114 -2.50 -10.40 -9.16
CA ILE A 114 -3.36 -9.55 -8.32
C ILE A 114 -4.28 -10.42 -7.44
N PHE A 115 -4.87 -11.47 -8.02
CA PHE A 115 -5.73 -12.41 -7.30
C PHE A 115 -4.99 -13.13 -6.16
N PHE A 116 -3.77 -13.62 -6.40
CA PHE A 116 -2.98 -14.25 -5.34
C PHE A 116 -2.57 -13.26 -4.24
N VAL A 117 -2.22 -12.03 -4.59
CA VAL A 117 -1.92 -10.97 -3.60
C VAL A 117 -3.17 -10.63 -2.78
N ALA A 118 -4.35 -10.59 -3.40
CA ALA A 118 -5.62 -10.38 -2.70
C ALA A 118 -5.93 -11.51 -1.71
N LEU A 119 -5.72 -12.77 -2.10
CA LEU A 119 -5.89 -13.93 -1.20
C LEU A 119 -4.96 -13.86 0.01
N ALA A 120 -3.70 -13.46 -0.18
CA ALA A 120 -2.78 -13.20 0.93
C ALA A 120 -3.23 -12.03 1.82
N GLY A 121 -3.89 -11.03 1.24
CA GLY A 121 -4.54 -9.94 1.97
C GLY A 121 -5.61 -10.43 2.93
N ILE A 122 -6.45 -11.36 2.50
CA ILE A 122 -7.46 -12.00 3.34
C ILE A 122 -6.81 -12.67 4.56
N GLY A 123 -5.72 -13.44 4.35
CA GLY A 123 -4.97 -14.06 5.45
C GLY A 123 -4.44 -13.04 6.47
N SER A 124 -4.01 -11.86 6.00
CA SER A 124 -3.52 -10.77 6.86
C SER A 124 -4.63 -10.21 7.74
N ILE A 125 -5.84 -10.09 7.20
CA ILE A 125 -7.02 -9.64 7.96
C ILE A 125 -7.33 -10.64 9.09
N PHE A 126 -7.32 -11.95 8.78
CA PHE A 126 -7.50 -12.98 9.81
C PHE A 126 -6.44 -12.90 10.92
N GLN A 127 -5.19 -12.67 10.56
CA GLN A 127 -4.11 -12.50 11.53
C GLN A 127 -4.36 -11.28 12.44
N ILE A 128 -4.73 -10.14 11.87
CA ILE A 128 -5.02 -8.92 12.63
C ILE A 128 -6.20 -9.15 13.58
N ILE A 129 -7.26 -9.80 13.13
CA ILE A 129 -8.42 -10.15 13.94
C ILE A 129 -8.02 -11.09 15.08
N SER A 130 -7.23 -12.13 14.80
CA SER A 130 -6.73 -13.07 15.82
C SER A 130 -5.93 -12.34 16.91
N ILE A 131 -5.00 -11.47 16.51
CA ILE A 131 -4.20 -10.65 17.45
C ILE A 131 -5.11 -9.73 18.27
N TYR A 132 -6.14 -9.14 17.65
CA TYR A 132 -7.07 -8.26 18.33
C TYR A 132 -7.90 -9.00 19.38
N ILE A 133 -8.45 -10.18 19.05
CA ILE A 133 -9.19 -11.03 19.98
C ILE A 133 -8.31 -11.42 21.17
N VAL A 134 -7.10 -11.92 20.90
CA VAL A 134 -6.15 -12.33 21.95
C VAL A 134 -5.76 -11.15 22.84
N ARG A 135 -5.65 -9.93 22.32
CA ARG A 135 -5.37 -8.73 23.13
C ARG A 135 -6.54 -8.30 24.01
N LEU A 136 -7.79 -8.59 23.61
CA LEU A 136 -8.95 -8.28 24.43
C LEU A 136 -9.08 -9.22 25.64
N THR A 137 -8.77 -10.51 25.47
CA THR A 137 -8.86 -11.52 26.54
C THR A 137 -8.13 -11.16 27.86
N PRO A 138 -6.84 -10.73 27.88
CA PRO A 138 -6.15 -10.39 29.12
C PRO A 138 -6.71 -9.14 29.80
N SER A 139 -7.28 -8.20 29.03
CA SER A 139 -7.95 -7.00 29.58
C SER A 139 -9.27 -7.34 30.27
N GLN A 140 -9.97 -8.38 29.80
CA GLN A 140 -11.18 -8.89 30.43
C GLN A 140 -10.82 -9.69 31.70
N TYR A 141 -9.82 -10.56 31.61
CA TYR A 141 -9.36 -11.36 32.76
C TYR A 141 -8.94 -10.49 33.96
N LYS A 142 -8.21 -9.40 33.72
CA LYS A 142 -7.80 -8.50 34.81
C LYS A 142 -8.99 -7.79 35.47
N LYS A 143 -10.01 -7.40 34.70
CA LYS A 143 -11.22 -6.74 35.22
C LYS A 143 -12.10 -7.68 36.04
N GLU A 144 -12.09 -8.97 35.74
CA GLU A 144 -12.87 -9.99 36.46
C GLU A 144 -12.21 -10.47 37.76
N ILE A 145 -10.89 -10.27 37.91
CA ILE A 145 -10.15 -10.57 39.15
C ILE A 145 -10.22 -9.39 40.15
N GLU A 146 -10.37 -8.15 39.66
CA GLU A 146 -10.35 -6.92 40.47
C GLU A 146 -11.76 -6.40 40.86
N GLY A 147 -12.85 -7.06 40.42
CA GLY A 147 -14.25 -6.72 40.74
C GLY A 147 -14.92 -7.76 41.61
#